data_AF-A0A6N8NNA3-F1
#
_entry.id   AF-A0A6N8NNA3-F1
#
_cell.length_a   1.000
_cell.length_b   1.000
_cell.length_c   1.000
_cell.angle_alpha   90.00
_cell.angle_beta   90.00
_cell.angle_gamma   90.00
#
_symmetry.space_group_name_H-M   'P 1'
#
loop_
_entity.id
_entity.type
_entity.pdbx_description
1 polymer ?
#
loop_
_entity_poly.entity_id
_entity_poly.type
_entity_poly.pdbx_seq_one_letter_code
_entity_poly.pdbx_strand_id
1 'polypeptide(L)' 'MPQQNYLDELTPAFTSLLAIKEASRCLLCHDAPCSQACPAQTDPGKFIRSIYFRNFKGAAETIRENNALGAV' A
#
# COMPACT_ATOMS: atom_id res chain seq x y z
N MET A 1 25.90 -10.51 8.06
CA MET A 1 25.03 -9.80 7.11
C MET A 1 24.99 -10.64 5.85
N PRO A 2 23.82 -10.93 5.26
CA PRO A 2 23.77 -11.68 4.01
C PRO A 2 24.51 -10.88 2.93
N GLN A 3 25.17 -11.60 2.02
CA GLN A 3 25.93 -11.00 0.94
C GLN A 3 24.95 -10.38 -0.07
N GLN A 4 24.81 -9.05 -0.06
CA GLN A 4 23.94 -8.29 -0.97
C GLN A 4 24.69 -7.97 -2.25
N ASN A 5 24.05 -8.22 -3.40
CA ASN A 5 24.58 -7.84 -4.71
C ASN A 5 24.20 -6.39 -5.05
N TYR A 6 24.93 -5.77 -5.96
CA TYR A 6 24.70 -4.40 -6.41
C TYR A 6 23.27 -4.14 -6.95
N LEU A 7 22.65 -5.17 -7.55
CA LEU A 7 21.32 -5.04 -8.18
C LEU A 7 20.16 -5.39 -7.24
N ASP A 8 20.45 -5.81 -6.00
CA ASP A 8 19.39 -6.20 -5.06
C ASP A 8 18.68 -4.95 -4.50
N GLU A 9 17.36 -5.02 -4.34
CA GLU A 9 16.60 -3.97 -3.66
C GLU A 9 17.07 -3.81 -2.21
N LEU A 10 17.41 -2.58 -1.82
CA LEU A 10 17.84 -2.26 -0.46
C LEU A 10 16.76 -2.58 0.58
N THR A 11 15.50 -2.31 0.23
CA THR A 11 14.33 -2.55 1.07
C THR A 11 13.44 -3.60 0.41
N PRO A 12 13.42 -4.84 0.91
CA PRO A 12 12.58 -5.88 0.33
C PRO A 12 11.09 -5.57 0.54
N ALA A 13 10.28 -5.91 -0.46
CA ALA A 13 8.83 -5.82 -0.35
C ALA A 13 8.28 -6.67 0.83
N PHE A 14 7.15 -6.23 1.39
CA PHE A 14 6.47 -7.02 2.42
C PHE A 14 5.96 -8.35 1.87
N THR A 15 6.05 -9.39 2.70
CA THR A 15 5.28 -10.60 2.49
C THR A 15 3.79 -10.29 2.64
N SER A 16 2.92 -11.10 2.03
CA SER A 16 1.46 -10.93 2.14
C SER A 16 0.98 -10.87 3.59
N LEU A 17 1.55 -11.70 4.48
CA LEU A 17 1.23 -11.70 5.90
C LEU A 17 1.63 -10.39 6.59
N LEU A 18 2.83 -9.88 6.31
CA LEU A 18 3.29 -8.61 6.87
C LEU A 18 2.44 -7.43 6.36
N ALA A 19 2.10 -7.43 5.07
CA ALA A 19 1.24 -6.40 4.48
C ALA A 19 -0.16 -6.38 5.12
N ILE A 20 -0.77 -7.55 5.34
CA ILE A 20 -2.08 -7.66 6.02
C ILE A 20 -1.96 -7.19 7.48
N LYS A 21 -0.88 -7.55 8.17
CA LYS A 21 -0.63 -7.13 9.55
C LYS A 21 -0.51 -5.61 9.65
N GLU A 22 0.21 -4.98 8.73
CA GLU A 22 0.33 -3.52 8.71
C GLU A 22 -1.00 -2.85 8.34
N ALA A 23 -1.71 -3.39 7.35
CA ALA A 23 -3.03 -2.89 6.97
C ALA A 23 -4.05 -2.95 8.13
N SER A 24 -3.93 -3.95 9.02
CA SER A 24 -4.79 -4.07 10.21
C SER A 24 -4.61 -2.95 11.25
N ARG A 25 -3.51 -2.18 11.16
CA ARG A 25 -3.25 -1.03 12.04
C ARG A 25 -3.94 0.25 11.57
N CYS A 26 -4.46 0.27 10.35
CA CYS A 26 -5.18 1.42 9.82
C CYS A 26 -6.47 1.64 10.61
N LEU A 27 -6.68 2.87 11.11
CA LEU A 27 -7.83 3.22 11.93
C LEU A 27 -9.09 3.57 11.11
N LEU A 28 -8.99 3.63 9.78
CA LEU A 28 -10.08 4.05 8.88
C LEU A 28 -10.75 5.36 9.35
N CYS A 29 -9.92 6.39 9.55
CA CYS A 29 -10.36 7.71 9.98
C CYS A 29 -11.43 8.29 9.04
N HIS A 30 -12.45 8.94 9.59
CA HIS A 30 -13.48 9.62 8.79
C HIS A 30 -12.89 10.78 7.97
N ASP A 31 -12.16 11.69 8.63
CA ASP A 31 -11.44 12.80 7.97
C ASP A 31 -9.97 12.44 7.84
N ALA A 32 -9.70 11.44 6.99
CA ALA A 32 -8.37 10.86 6.87
C ALA A 32 -7.36 11.89 6.33
N PRO A 33 -6.34 12.28 7.13
CA PRO A 33 -5.33 13.25 6.67
C PRO A 33 -4.49 12.68 5.53
N CYS A 34 -4.32 11.35 5.46
CA CYS A 34 -3.61 10.69 4.38
C CYS A 34 -4.31 10.84 3.02
N SER A 35 -5.64 10.82 2.97
CA SER A 35 -6.40 11.04 1.73
C SER A 35 -6.31 12.51 1.30
N GLN A 36 -6.43 13.45 2.24
CA GLN A 36 -6.35 14.89 1.96
C GLN A 36 -4.96 15.32 1.47
N ALA A 37 -3.90 14.69 2.00
CA ALA A 37 -2.52 15.04 1.65
C ALA A 37 -2.01 14.35 0.38
N CYS A 38 -2.74 13.37 -0.17
CA CYS A 38 -2.26 12.61 -1.32
C CYS A 38 -2.33 13.45 -2.61
N PRO A 39 -1.20 13.74 -3.29
CA PRO A 39 -1.20 14.55 -4.51
C PRO A 39 -1.95 13.89 -5.67
N ALA A 40 -1.89 12.56 -5.73
CA ALA A 40 -2.60 11.77 -6.72
C ALA A 40 -4.10 11.62 -6.40
N GLN A 41 -4.60 12.14 -5.28
CA GLN A 41 -6.01 12.06 -4.89
C GLN A 41 -6.54 10.61 -4.86
N THR A 42 -5.68 9.63 -4.55
CA THR A 42 -6.15 8.26 -4.26
C THR A 42 -6.78 8.20 -2.87
N ASP A 43 -7.45 7.09 -2.56
CA ASP A 43 -8.03 6.81 -1.25
C ASP A 43 -7.22 5.72 -0.52
N PRO A 44 -6.24 6.12 0.33
CA PRO A 44 -5.51 5.21 1.20
C PRO A 44 -6.39 4.31 2.04
N GLY A 45 -7.49 4.83 2.61
CA GLY A 45 -8.39 4.02 3.43
C GLY A 45 -8.98 2.86 2.64
N LYS A 46 -9.44 3.12 1.41
CA LYS A 46 -10.06 2.12 0.53
C LYS A 46 -9.08 1.01 0.13
N PHE A 47 -7.87 1.34 -0.33
CA PHE A 47 -6.93 0.30 -0.77
C PHE A 47 -6.28 -0.44 0.41
N ILE A 48 -5.99 0.24 1.54
CA ILE A 48 -5.46 -0.42 2.74
C ILE A 48 -6.49 -1.40 3.31
N ARG A 49 -7.77 -1.01 3.37
CA ARG A 49 -8.86 -1.92 3.76
C ARG A 49 -8.95 -3.12 2.84
N SER A 50 -8.78 -2.93 1.53
CA SER A 50 -8.77 -4.02 0.55
C SER A 50 -7.62 -5.01 0.82
N ILE A 51 -6.43 -4.52 1.17
CA ILE A 51 -5.29 -5.38 1.58
C ILE A 51 -5.65 -6.20 2.84
N TYR A 52 -6.25 -5.57 3.85
CA TYR A 52 -6.66 -6.25 5.08
C TYR A 52 -7.60 -7.43 4.82
N PHE A 53 -8.57 -7.26 3.90
CA PHE A 53 -9.49 -8.33 3.47
C PHE A 53 -8.92 -9.26 2.40
N ARG A 54 -7.61 -9.20 2.11
CA ARG A 54 -6.91 -10.01 1.10
C ARG A 54 -7.43 -9.78 -0.33
N ASN A 55 -8.08 -8.65 -0.58
CA ASN A 55 -8.47 -8.20 -1.90
C ASN A 55 -7.35 -7.35 -2.53
N PHE A 56 -6.22 -8.00 -2.86
CA PHE A 56 -5.05 -7.31 -3.44
C PHE A 56 -5.35 -6.71 -4.81
N LYS A 57 -6.21 -7.36 -5.59
CA LYS A 57 -6.63 -6.85 -6.91
C LYS A 57 -7.40 -5.55 -6.79
N GLY A 58 -8.42 -5.50 -5.92
CA GLY A 58 -9.20 -4.28 -5.67
C GLY A 58 -8.37 -3.15 -5.06
N ALA A 59 -7.36 -3.48 -4.24
CA ALA A 59 -6.40 -2.51 -3.75
C ALA A 59 -5.59 -1.90 -4.91
N ALA A 60 -5.05 -2.73 -5.80
CA ALA A 60 -4.27 -2.27 -6.95
C ALA A 60 -5.12 -1.46 -7.95
N GLU A 61 -6.38 -1.85 -8.17
CA GLU A 61 -7.32 -1.09 -9.01
C GLU A 61 -7.55 0.31 -8.43
N THR A 62 -7.85 0.41 -7.13
CA THR A 62 -8.05 1.70 -6.44
C THR A 62 -6.84 2.62 -6.54
N ILE A 63 -5.63 2.07 -6.44
CA ILE A 63 -4.39 2.86 -6.59
C ILE A 63 -4.27 3.35 -8.04
N ARG A 64 -4.46 2.46 -9.02
CA ARG A 64 -4.27 2.76 -10.44
C ARG A 64 -5.35 3.66 -11.05
N GLU A 65 -6.54 3.73 -10.45
CA GLU A 65 -7.60 4.67 -10.83
C GLU A 65 -7.06 6.11 -10.89
N ASN A 66 -6.23 6.50 -9.91
CA ASN A 66 -5.74 7.87 -9.80
C ASN A 66 -4.20 7.99 -9.91
N ASN A 67 -3.45 6.90 -9.75
CA ASN A 67 -1.99 6.87 -9.90
C ASN A 67 -1.53 5.73 -10.83
N ALA A 68 -1.28 6.06 -12.10
CA ALA A 68 -0.80 5.12 -13.12
C ALA A 68 0.55 4.47 -12.77
N LEU A 69 1.37 5.11 -11.94
CA LEU A 69 2.69 4.65 -11.51
C LEU A 69 2.69 4.14 -10.07
N GLY A 70 1.55 3.69 -9.53
CA GLY A 70 1.42 3.28 -8.13
C GLY A 70 2.25 2.07 -7.65
N ALA A 71 3.17 1.56 -8.47
CA ALA A 71 4.09 0.47 -8.15
C ALA A 71 5.54 0.76 -8.58
N VAL A 72 5.85 2.03 -8.90
CA VAL A 72 7.17 2.53 -9.30
C VAL A 72 7.71 3.42 -8.19
#